data_AF-S4MVB1-F1
#
_entry.id   AF-S4MVB1-F1
#
_cell.length_a   1.000
_cell.length_b   1.000
_cell.length_c   1.000
_cell.angle_alpha   90.00
_cell.angle_beta   90.00
_cell.angle_gamma   90.00
#
_symmetry.space_group_name_H-M   'P 1'
#
loop_
_entity.id
_entity.type
_entity.pdbx_description
1 polymer ?
#
loop_
_entity_poly.entity_id
_entity_poly.type
_entity_poly.pdbx_seq_one_letter_code
_entity_poly.pdbx_strand_id
1 'polypeptide(L)'
;MTATTDGSTGALPPRAAAASDTAIDNTTPAAAGVPQAAARAAQRATDFLLSLQDAQGWWKGDLETNVTMDAEDLMLRQFLGIRDEKTTRAAALFIRGEQREDGAWATFYGGPGELSATVEAYVALRLAGDEPGAPHMARASAWIREQGGIAAARVFTRIWLDAEGAGGPPGPVRRRGARRGPDDRGLPVAGVGHLPGRDRARGRRTARRPPAVGEGRGLDAGRGDRPAR
;
A
#
# COMPACT_ATOMS: atom_id res chain seq x y z
N MET A 1 -3.23 1.44 3.22
CA MET A 1 -4.02 1.82 4.42
C MET A 1 -3.75 0.76 5.48
N THR A 2 -2.61 0.87 6.17
CA THR A 2 -2.29 0.01 7.30
C THR A 2 -3.19 0.42 8.46
N ALA A 3 -4.00 -0.53 8.92
CA ALA A 3 -4.74 -0.39 10.16
C ALA A 3 -3.75 0.01 11.26
N THR A 4 -4.12 1.03 12.04
CA THR A 4 -3.43 1.41 13.28
C THR A 4 -3.29 0.16 14.13
N THR A 5 -2.09 -0.44 14.13
CA THR A 5 -1.72 -1.50 15.04
C THR A 5 -1.32 -0.83 16.35
N ASP A 6 -2.22 -0.88 17.32
CA ASP A 6 -1.86 -0.66 18.71
C ASP A 6 -0.81 -1.71 19.07
N GLY A 7 0.33 -1.22 19.59
CA GLY A 7 1.60 -1.95 19.70
C GLY A 7 1.60 -3.10 20.69
N SER A 8 0.95 -4.21 20.33
CA SER A 8 1.14 -5.51 20.97
C SER A 8 1.48 -6.55 19.91
N THR A 9 2.63 -6.41 19.26
CA THR A 9 3.26 -7.52 18.52
C THR A 9 3.88 -8.48 19.52
N GLY A 10 3.04 -9.30 20.16
CA GLY A 10 3.50 -10.53 20.78
C GLY A 10 3.87 -11.48 19.65
N ALA A 11 5.16 -11.80 19.50
CA ALA A 11 5.60 -12.81 18.54
C ALA A 11 4.86 -14.12 18.82
N LEU A 12 4.11 -14.61 17.83
CA LEU A 12 3.54 -15.95 17.92
C LEU A 12 4.69 -16.97 18.05
N PRO A 13 4.61 -17.94 18.96
CA PRO A 13 5.63 -18.97 19.06
C PRO A 13 5.73 -19.74 17.74
N PRO A 14 6.92 -20.21 17.35
CA PRO A 14 7.11 -20.96 16.11
C PRO A 14 6.17 -22.17 16.12
N ARG A 15 5.34 -22.28 15.07
CA ARG A 15 4.37 -23.35 14.93
C ARG A 15 5.13 -24.68 14.78
N ALA A 16 4.74 -25.67 15.58
CA ALA A 16 5.23 -27.03 15.42
C ALA A 16 5.00 -27.52 13.98
N ALA A 17 6.01 -28.17 13.40
CA ALA A 17 5.98 -28.68 12.03
C ALA A 17 4.71 -29.50 11.78
N ALA A 18 4.09 -29.29 10.61
CA ALA A 18 2.97 -30.10 10.18
C ALA A 18 3.43 -31.56 10.07
N ALA A 19 2.80 -32.45 10.85
CA ALA A 19 3.02 -33.88 10.78
C ALA A 19 2.37 -34.41 9.49
N SER A 20 3.08 -34.31 8.37
CA SER A 20 2.60 -34.85 7.09
C SER A 20 3.40 -36.03 6.57
N ASP A 21 4.51 -36.41 7.22
CA ASP A 21 5.25 -37.63 6.87
C ASP A 21 5.19 -38.64 8.02
N THR A 22 4.15 -39.45 8.03
CA THR A 22 4.18 -40.73 8.75
C THR A 22 3.71 -41.80 7.79
N ALA A 23 4.67 -42.61 7.31
CA ALA A 23 4.39 -43.80 6.53
C ALA A 23 3.35 -44.66 7.27
N ILE A 24 2.28 -45.01 6.58
CA ILE A 24 1.14 -45.72 7.17
C ILE A 24 1.53 -47.19 7.33
N ASP A 25 1.96 -47.57 8.53
CA ASP A 25 1.99 -48.97 8.97
C ASP A 25 0.57 -49.37 9.39
N ASN A 26 -0.04 -50.30 8.65
CA ASN A 26 -1.43 -50.76 8.81
C ASN A 26 -1.63 -51.73 9.99
N THR A 27 -0.78 -51.70 11.00
CA THR A 27 -0.98 -52.47 12.23
C THR A 27 -1.65 -51.55 13.26
N THR A 28 -2.98 -51.52 13.29
CA THR A 28 -3.75 -50.71 14.26
C THR A 28 -3.96 -51.50 15.57
N PRO A 29 -3.17 -51.26 16.64
CA PRO A 29 -3.63 -51.61 17.98
C PRO A 29 -4.83 -50.72 18.32
N ALA A 30 -5.87 -51.31 18.93
CA ALA A 30 -7.11 -50.63 19.26
C ALA A 30 -6.86 -49.25 19.88
N ALA A 31 -7.44 -48.22 19.25
CA ALA A 31 -7.33 -46.79 19.57
C ALA A 31 -7.98 -46.40 20.92
N ALA A 32 -7.64 -47.11 21.99
CA ALA A 32 -8.07 -46.78 23.34
C ALA A 32 -7.52 -45.40 23.71
N GLY A 33 -8.41 -44.43 23.95
CA GLY A 33 -8.01 -43.07 24.34
C GLY A 33 -8.15 -42.02 23.24
N VAL A 34 -8.33 -42.39 21.96
CA VAL A 34 -8.49 -41.41 20.87
C VAL A 34 -9.73 -40.52 21.05
N PRO A 35 -10.92 -41.04 21.40
CA PRO A 35 -12.08 -40.19 21.67
C PRO A 35 -11.84 -39.19 22.82
N GLN A 36 -11.16 -39.62 23.88
CA GLN A 36 -10.84 -38.77 25.02
C GLN A 36 -9.79 -37.72 24.67
N ALA A 37 -8.80 -38.07 23.84
CA ALA A 37 -7.80 -37.13 23.34
C ALA A 37 -8.43 -36.07 22.43
N ALA A 38 -9.32 -36.48 21.52
CA ALA A 38 -10.07 -35.58 20.65
C ALA A 38 -10.95 -34.62 21.44
N ALA A 39 -11.70 -35.11 22.43
CA ALA A 39 -12.52 -34.27 23.31
C ALA A 39 -11.68 -33.23 24.07
N ARG A 40 -10.53 -33.64 24.62
CA ARG A 40 -9.60 -32.70 25.27
C ARG A 40 -9.02 -31.67 24.30
N ALA A 41 -8.71 -32.06 23.06
CA ALA A 41 -8.20 -31.14 22.05
C ALA A 41 -9.28 -30.12 21.65
N ALA A 42 -10.52 -30.58 21.42
CA ALA A 42 -11.65 -29.72 21.10
C ALA A 42 -11.94 -28.72 22.23
N GLN A 43 -11.95 -29.16 23.50
CA GLN A 43 -12.15 -28.26 24.62
C GLN A 43 -11.09 -27.16 24.68
N ARG A 44 -9.80 -27.53 24.58
CA ARG A 44 -8.71 -26.53 24.60
C ARG A 44 -8.77 -25.57 23.41
N ALA A 45 -9.14 -26.04 22.23
CA ALA A 45 -9.28 -25.20 21.04
C ALA A 45 -10.45 -24.22 21.19
N THR A 46 -11.58 -24.68 21.72
CA THR A 46 -12.74 -23.85 22.03
C THR A 46 -12.40 -22.79 23.07
N ASP A 47 -11.77 -23.19 24.19
CA ASP A 47 -11.36 -22.27 25.25
C ASP A 47 -10.41 -21.20 24.70
N PHE A 48 -9.45 -21.60 23.86
CA PHE A 48 -8.53 -20.69 23.21
C PHE A 48 -9.26 -19.72 22.26
N LEU A 49 -10.13 -20.22 21.36
CA LEU A 49 -10.88 -19.35 20.45
C LEU A 49 -11.79 -18.38 21.20
N LEU A 50 -12.48 -18.84 22.25
CA LEU A 50 -13.30 -17.96 23.10
C LEU A 50 -12.45 -16.91 23.83
N SER A 51 -11.22 -17.25 24.23
CA SER A 51 -10.30 -16.28 24.82
C SER A 51 -9.84 -15.18 23.86
N LEU A 52 -9.97 -15.39 22.55
CA LEU A 52 -9.66 -14.41 21.50
C LEU A 52 -10.89 -13.59 21.06
N GLN A 53 -12.08 -13.89 21.58
CA GLN A 53 -13.29 -13.18 21.20
C GLN A 53 -13.28 -11.77 21.81
N ASP A 54 -13.59 -10.77 21.00
CA ASP A 54 -13.81 -9.40 21.50
C ASP A 54 -15.05 -9.36 22.41
N ALA A 55 -15.07 -8.43 23.37
CA ALA A 55 -16.19 -8.26 24.29
C ALA A 55 -17.54 -7.98 23.59
N GLN A 56 -17.51 -7.46 22.36
CA GLN A 56 -18.69 -7.24 21.52
C GLN A 56 -19.13 -8.48 20.72
N GLY A 57 -18.38 -9.59 20.81
CA GLY A 57 -18.76 -10.90 20.28
C GLY A 57 -18.15 -11.29 18.93
N TRP A 58 -17.28 -10.48 18.34
CA TRP A 58 -16.60 -10.78 17.07
C TRP A 58 -15.16 -11.31 17.28
N TRP A 59 -14.57 -11.87 16.22
CA TRP A 59 -13.16 -12.27 16.17
C TRP A 59 -12.41 -11.44 15.14
N LYS A 60 -11.17 -11.08 15.47
CA LYS A 60 -10.22 -10.44 14.56
C LYS A 60 -8.99 -11.31 14.44
N GLY A 61 -8.62 -11.61 13.21
CA GLY A 61 -7.35 -12.22 12.86
C GLY A 61 -6.67 -11.41 11.79
N ASP A 62 -5.38 -11.64 11.62
CA ASP A 62 -4.61 -11.03 10.55
C ASP A 62 -4.99 -11.69 9.21
N LEU A 63 -5.25 -10.85 8.21
CA LEU A 63 -5.50 -11.29 6.84
C LEU A 63 -4.23 -11.06 6.02
N GLU A 64 -3.35 -12.05 6.06
CA GLU A 64 -2.11 -12.04 5.28
C GLU A 64 -2.40 -12.35 3.80
N THR A 65 -1.73 -11.62 2.91
CA THR A 65 -1.85 -11.79 1.45
C THR A 65 -0.48 -11.87 0.79
N ASN A 66 0.06 -10.73 0.37
CA ASN A 66 1.38 -10.56 -0.22
C ASN A 66 1.80 -9.09 -0.09
N VAL A 67 3.01 -8.79 -0.53
CA VAL A 67 3.64 -7.48 -0.38
C VAL A 67 3.04 -6.36 -1.24
N THR A 68 2.16 -6.66 -2.20
CA THR A 68 1.67 -5.63 -3.12
C THR A 68 0.81 -4.61 -2.41
N MET A 69 0.04 -4.98 -1.38
CA MET A 69 -0.74 -4.00 -0.60
C MET A 69 0.15 -2.91 0.02
N ASP A 70 1.28 -3.27 0.62
CA ASP A 70 2.22 -2.32 1.22
C ASP A 70 2.99 -1.53 0.15
N ALA A 71 3.40 -2.20 -0.93
CA ALA A 71 4.09 -1.54 -2.04
C ALA A 71 3.19 -0.48 -2.71
N GLU A 72 1.96 -0.85 -3.04
CA GLU A 72 0.95 0.02 -3.64
C GLU A 72 0.54 1.17 -2.71
N ASP A 73 0.43 0.93 -1.40
CA ASP A 73 0.19 2.01 -0.42
C ASP A 73 1.34 3.02 -0.37
N LEU A 74 2.60 2.56 -0.45
CA LEU A 74 3.75 3.45 -0.49
C LEU A 74 3.79 4.29 -1.76
N MET A 75 3.54 3.68 -2.93
CA MET A 75 3.43 4.38 -4.21
C MET A 75 2.30 5.42 -4.14
N LEU A 76 1.10 5.03 -3.68
CA LEU A 76 -0.02 5.96 -3.54
C LEU A 76 0.30 7.17 -2.66
N ARG A 77 0.92 6.93 -1.49
CA ARG A 77 1.29 8.01 -0.57
C ARG A 77 2.35 8.93 -1.16
N GLN A 78 3.30 8.37 -1.91
CA GLN A 78 4.31 9.13 -2.64
C GLN A 78 3.64 10.03 -3.68
N PHE A 79 2.77 9.47 -4.51
CA PHE A 79 2.00 10.20 -5.52
C PHE A 79 1.16 11.34 -4.92
N LEU A 80 0.50 11.09 -3.78
CA LEU A 80 -0.31 12.08 -3.08
C LEU A 80 0.52 13.11 -2.28
N GLY A 81 1.84 12.93 -2.16
CA GLY A 81 2.72 13.80 -1.37
C GLY A 81 2.51 13.71 0.14
N ILE A 82 1.95 12.60 0.63
CA ILE A 82 1.63 12.36 2.06
C ILE A 82 2.46 11.23 2.67
N ARG A 83 3.51 10.78 1.98
CA ARG A 83 4.40 9.72 2.48
C ARG A 83 5.21 10.22 3.67
N ASP A 84 5.15 9.47 4.75
CA ASP A 84 5.93 9.71 5.97
C ASP A 84 6.99 8.61 6.20
N GLU A 85 8.00 8.95 6.98
CA GLU A 85 9.15 8.09 7.27
C GLU A 85 8.76 6.85 8.10
N LYS A 86 7.79 6.98 9.01
CA LYS A 86 7.38 5.88 9.89
C LYS A 86 6.71 4.77 9.08
N THR A 87 5.73 5.11 8.25
CA THR A 87 5.05 4.14 7.38
C THR A 87 6.01 3.59 6.32
N THR A 88 6.87 4.43 5.73
CA THR A 88 7.90 3.98 4.77
C THR A 88 8.79 2.91 5.38
N ARG A 89 9.32 3.14 6.58
CA ARG A 89 10.22 2.20 7.26
C ARG A 89 9.54 0.89 7.61
N ALA A 90 8.30 0.95 8.10
CA ALA A 90 7.53 -0.24 8.46
C ALA A 90 7.25 -1.12 7.23
N ALA A 91 6.74 -0.53 6.14
CA ALA A 91 6.49 -1.25 4.90
C ALA A 91 7.78 -1.81 4.29
N ALA A 92 8.87 -1.04 4.26
CA ALA A 92 10.15 -1.52 3.73
C ALA A 92 10.75 -2.67 4.56
N LEU A 93 10.57 -2.65 5.88
CA LEU A 93 11.00 -3.76 6.76
C LEU A 93 10.23 -5.04 6.42
N PHE A 94 8.90 -4.96 6.31
CA PHE A 94 8.05 -6.09 5.94
C PHE A 94 8.40 -6.61 4.55
N ILE A 95 8.44 -5.75 3.54
CA ILE A 95 8.74 -6.13 2.15
C ILE A 95 10.11 -6.83 2.05
N ARG A 96 11.15 -6.33 2.73
CA ARG A 96 12.46 -7.03 2.76
C ARG A 96 12.39 -8.40 3.42
N GLY A 97 11.60 -8.53 4.49
CA GLY A 97 11.43 -9.80 5.22
C GLY A 97 10.79 -10.89 4.39
N GLU A 98 9.91 -10.52 3.45
CA GLU A 98 9.20 -11.46 2.57
C GLU A 98 9.98 -11.84 1.30
N GLN A 99 11.19 -11.31 1.11
CA GLN A 99 11.98 -11.63 -0.09
C GLN A 99 12.46 -13.09 -0.05
N ARG A 100 12.22 -13.81 -1.14
CA ARG A 100 12.74 -15.17 -1.35
C ARG A 100 14.25 -15.16 -1.62
N GLU A 101 14.89 -16.32 -1.45
CA GLU A 101 16.33 -16.49 -1.70
C GLU A 101 16.73 -16.13 -3.15
N ASP A 102 15.87 -16.47 -4.11
CA ASP A 102 16.02 -16.13 -5.54
C ASP A 102 15.87 -14.63 -5.85
N GLY A 103 15.45 -13.83 -4.85
CA GLY A 103 15.27 -12.38 -4.95
C GLY A 103 13.87 -11.94 -5.35
N ALA A 104 12.94 -12.88 -5.59
CA ALA A 104 11.56 -12.59 -5.97
C ALA A 104 10.63 -12.49 -4.76
N TRP A 105 9.38 -12.08 -5.01
CA TRP A 105 8.27 -12.14 -4.07
C TRP A 105 7.14 -13.01 -4.63
N ALA A 106 6.50 -13.78 -3.76
CA ALA A 106 5.36 -14.63 -4.11
C ALA A 106 4.03 -13.94 -3.75
N THR A 107 2.94 -14.46 -4.32
CA THR A 107 1.57 -13.97 -4.02
C THR A 107 0.85 -14.77 -2.93
N PHE A 108 1.46 -15.87 -2.46
CA PHE A 108 0.99 -16.70 -1.36
C PHE A 108 2.16 -17.44 -0.68
N TYR A 109 1.93 -17.91 0.55
CA TYR A 109 2.96 -18.58 1.36
C TYR A 109 3.57 -19.79 0.65
N GLY A 110 4.91 -19.80 0.54
CA GLY A 110 5.66 -20.87 -0.14
C GLY A 110 5.45 -20.95 -1.66
N GLY A 111 4.66 -20.04 -2.25
CA GLY A 111 4.42 -20.00 -3.69
C GLY A 111 5.63 -19.56 -4.50
N PRO A 112 5.63 -19.78 -5.84
CA PRO A 112 6.70 -19.33 -6.71
C PRO A 112 6.78 -17.79 -6.75
N GLY A 113 7.93 -17.26 -7.18
CA GLY A 113 8.07 -15.84 -7.45
C GLY A 113 7.09 -15.38 -8.53
N GLU A 114 6.49 -14.21 -8.33
CA GLU A 114 5.55 -13.59 -9.27
C GLU A 114 6.10 -12.25 -9.74
N LEU A 115 6.03 -12.02 -11.05
CA LEU A 115 6.66 -10.88 -11.71
C LEU A 115 6.13 -9.54 -11.20
N SER A 116 4.82 -9.39 -11.15
CA SER A 116 4.17 -8.14 -10.80
C SER A 116 4.49 -7.74 -9.35
N ALA A 117 4.35 -8.69 -8.42
CA ALA A 117 4.69 -8.50 -7.01
C ALA A 117 6.17 -8.15 -6.82
N THR A 118 7.07 -8.80 -7.55
CA THR A 118 8.51 -8.54 -7.47
C THR A 118 8.86 -7.14 -8.00
N VAL A 119 8.23 -6.70 -9.09
CA VAL A 119 8.40 -5.34 -9.65
C VAL A 119 7.92 -4.28 -8.66
N GLU A 120 6.72 -4.46 -8.09
CA GLU A 120 6.13 -3.51 -7.15
C GLU A 120 6.95 -3.43 -5.85
N ALA A 121 7.38 -4.58 -5.30
CA ALA A 121 8.27 -4.64 -4.15
C ALA A 121 9.60 -3.91 -4.42
N TYR A 122 10.22 -4.14 -5.59
CA TYR A 122 11.45 -3.45 -5.96
C TYR A 122 11.26 -1.93 -5.96
N VAL A 123 10.18 -1.42 -6.56
CA VAL A 123 9.91 0.02 -6.61
C VAL A 123 9.62 0.60 -5.23
N ALA A 124 8.85 -0.10 -4.40
CA ALA A 124 8.59 0.31 -3.03
C ALA A 124 9.89 0.42 -2.20
N LEU A 125 10.82 -0.53 -2.36
CA LEU A 125 12.13 -0.47 -1.71
C LEU A 125 13.00 0.67 -2.26
N ARG A 126 12.92 0.97 -3.56
CA ARG A 126 13.57 2.18 -4.12
C ARG A 126 13.01 3.46 -3.50
N LEU A 127 11.70 3.57 -3.30
CA LEU A 127 11.07 4.70 -2.61
C LEU A 127 11.48 4.80 -1.13
N ALA A 128 11.76 3.66 -0.50
CA ALA A 128 12.29 3.59 0.87
C ALA A 128 13.79 3.94 0.98
N GLY A 129 14.48 4.17 -0.14
CA GLY A 129 15.90 4.55 -0.17
C GLY A 129 16.88 3.41 -0.36
N ASP A 130 16.40 2.20 -0.69
CA ASP A 130 17.29 1.07 -0.94
C ASP A 130 18.06 1.28 -2.25
N GLU A 131 19.39 1.19 -2.16
CA GLU A 131 20.27 1.37 -3.31
C GLU A 131 20.10 0.23 -4.33
N PRO A 132 19.98 0.51 -5.64
CA PRO A 132 19.78 -0.53 -6.65
C PRO A 132 20.92 -1.55 -6.74
N GLY A 133 22.12 -1.18 -6.28
CA GLY A 133 23.28 -2.08 -6.20
C GLY A 133 23.34 -2.92 -4.92
N ALA A 134 22.46 -2.70 -3.94
CA ALA A 134 22.42 -3.53 -2.74
C ALA A 134 22.11 -4.99 -3.11
N PRO A 135 22.70 -6.00 -2.44
CA PRO A 135 22.59 -7.40 -2.87
C PRO A 135 21.14 -7.90 -3.07
N HIS A 136 20.20 -7.53 -2.20
CA HIS A 136 18.78 -7.91 -2.33
C HIS A 136 18.09 -7.23 -3.52
N MET A 137 18.43 -5.96 -3.80
CA MET A 137 17.93 -5.21 -4.95
C MET A 137 18.51 -5.72 -6.26
N ALA A 138 19.80 -6.07 -6.28
CA ALA A 138 20.46 -6.62 -7.44
C ALA A 138 19.82 -7.95 -7.88
N ARG A 139 19.62 -8.88 -6.94
CA ARG A 139 18.93 -10.16 -7.20
C ARG A 139 17.52 -9.95 -7.75
N ALA A 140 16.71 -9.13 -7.08
CA ALA A 140 15.36 -8.81 -7.54
C ALA A 140 15.35 -8.25 -8.97
N SER A 141 16.25 -7.31 -9.26
CA SER A 141 16.34 -6.71 -10.59
C SER A 141 16.80 -7.70 -11.66
N ALA A 142 17.72 -8.62 -11.35
CA ALA A 142 18.16 -9.66 -12.27
C ALA A 142 17.00 -10.61 -12.58
N TRP A 143 16.32 -11.10 -11.54
CA TRP A 143 15.15 -11.97 -11.65
C TRP A 143 14.04 -11.31 -12.48
N ILE A 144 13.70 -10.04 -12.25
CA ILE A 144 12.71 -9.30 -13.04
C ILE A 144 13.06 -9.30 -14.54
N ARG A 145 14.34 -9.08 -14.89
CA ARG A 145 14.78 -9.06 -16.30
C ARG A 145 14.67 -10.44 -16.94
N GLU A 146 15.02 -11.49 -16.21
CA GLU A 146 14.90 -12.88 -16.66
C GLU A 146 13.43 -13.28 -16.93
N GLN A 147 12.48 -12.73 -16.17
CA GLN A 147 11.05 -12.97 -16.35
C GLN A 147 10.38 -12.09 -17.44
N GLY A 148 11.15 -11.36 -18.25
CA GLY A 148 10.62 -10.52 -19.33
C GLY A 148 10.35 -9.06 -18.96
N GLY A 149 10.70 -8.66 -17.73
CA GLY A 149 10.66 -7.27 -17.27
C GLY A 149 9.25 -6.68 -17.16
N ILE A 150 9.18 -5.35 -17.03
CA ILE A 150 7.93 -4.61 -16.79
C ILE A 150 6.89 -4.84 -17.90
N ALA A 151 7.32 -5.07 -19.14
CA ALA A 151 6.42 -5.30 -20.27
C ALA A 151 5.57 -6.58 -20.11
N ALA A 152 6.08 -7.58 -19.37
CA ALA A 152 5.38 -8.82 -19.08
C ALA A 152 4.53 -8.75 -17.78
N ALA A 153 4.60 -7.66 -17.03
CA ALA A 153 3.83 -7.49 -15.79
C ALA A 153 2.34 -7.19 -16.05
N ARG A 154 1.50 -7.48 -15.05
CA ARG A 154 0.06 -7.21 -15.10
C ARG A 154 -0.23 -5.72 -15.34
N VAL A 155 -1.42 -5.41 -15.87
CA VAL A 155 -1.82 -4.04 -16.20
C VAL A 155 -1.79 -3.10 -14.98
N PHE A 156 -2.18 -3.58 -13.80
CA PHE A 156 -2.18 -2.77 -12.57
C PHE A 156 -0.78 -2.29 -12.18
N THR A 157 0.22 -3.15 -12.30
CA THR A 157 1.62 -2.78 -12.06
C THR A 157 2.05 -1.65 -12.98
N ARG A 158 1.73 -1.76 -14.28
CA ARG A 158 2.09 -0.72 -15.25
C ARG A 158 1.41 0.62 -14.95
N ILE A 159 0.13 0.60 -14.53
CA ILE A 159 -0.60 1.80 -14.10
C ILE A 159 0.10 2.48 -12.91
N TRP A 160 0.51 1.70 -11.90
CA TRP A 160 1.24 2.22 -10.74
C TRP A 160 2.57 2.86 -11.15
N LEU A 161 3.34 2.21 -12.02
CA LEU A 161 4.63 2.75 -12.48
C LEU A 161 4.47 4.02 -13.31
N ASP A 162 3.43 4.12 -14.14
CA ASP A 162 3.12 5.32 -14.91
C ASP A 162 2.75 6.50 -13.98
N ALA A 163 2.02 6.24 -12.90
CA ALA A 163 1.68 7.25 -11.89
C ALA A 163 2.94 7.80 -11.18
N GLU A 164 3.88 6.93 -10.81
CA GLU A 164 5.17 7.33 -10.24
C GLU A 164 6.03 8.12 -11.24
N GLY A 165 6.06 7.71 -12.50
CA GLY A 165 6.77 8.42 -13.57
C GLY A 165 6.18 9.81 -13.87
N ALA A 166 4.87 9.99 -13.71
CA ALA A 166 4.18 11.26 -13.89
C ALA A 166 4.32 12.23 -12.69
N GLY A 167 4.76 11.74 -11.52
CA GLY A 167 4.88 12.49 -10.27
C GLY A 167 6.15 13.33 -10.11
N GLY A 168 7.03 13.40 -11.11
CA GLY A 168 8.13 14.37 -11.10
C GLY A 168 7.62 15.82 -11.01
N PRO A 169 8.40 16.77 -10.45
CA PRO A 169 8.00 18.17 -10.44
C PRO A 169 7.65 18.59 -11.88
N PRO A 170 6.55 19.33 -12.12
CA PRO A 170 6.14 19.68 -13.46
C PRO A 170 7.29 20.38 -14.17
N GLY A 171 7.86 19.70 -15.18
CA GLY A 171 8.84 20.31 -16.06
C GLY A 171 8.23 21.58 -16.66
N PRO A 172 9.05 22.60 -16.98
CA PRO A 172 8.52 23.85 -17.51
C PRO A 172 7.64 23.53 -18.73
N VAL A 173 6.37 23.96 -18.64
CA VAL A 173 5.40 23.84 -19.73
C VAL A 173 6.02 24.53 -20.93
N ARG A 174 6.59 23.73 -21.84
CA ARG A 174 7.01 24.23 -23.14
C ARG A 174 5.74 24.68 -23.81
N ARG A 175 5.49 26.00 -23.79
CA ARG A 175 4.47 26.62 -24.63
C ARG A 175 4.72 26.07 -26.03
N ARG A 176 3.80 25.25 -26.53
CA ARG A 176 3.82 24.82 -27.93
C ARG A 176 3.93 26.10 -28.72
N GLY A 177 5.10 26.30 -29.35
CA GLY A 177 5.32 27.40 -30.26
C GLY A 177 4.15 27.43 -31.22
N ALA A 178 3.55 28.60 -31.37
CA ALA A 178 2.47 28.84 -32.30
C ALA A 178 2.81 28.15 -33.62
N ARG A 179 1.88 27.36 -34.13
CA ARG A 179 1.97 26.75 -35.45
C ARG A 179 2.34 27.87 -36.43
N ARG A 180 3.53 27.81 -37.02
CA ARG A 180 3.84 28.59 -38.22
C ARG A 180 2.90 28.08 -39.30
N GLY A 181 1.90 28.90 -39.66
CA GLY A 181 1.11 28.68 -40.87
C GLY A 181 1.99 28.84 -42.11
N PRO A 182 1.61 28.19 -43.24
CA PRO A 182 2.36 28.28 -44.48
C PRO A 182 2.10 29.62 -45.16
N ASP A 183 3.19 30.19 -45.70
CA ASP A 183 3.30 31.25 -46.70
C ASP A 183 2.51 32.56 -46.54
N ASP A 184 3.25 33.67 -46.46
CA ASP A 184 2.88 34.85 -47.25
C ASP A 184 4.13 35.67 -47.60
N ARG A 185 4.61 35.54 -48.84
CA ARG A 185 5.54 36.49 -49.45
C ARG A 185 4.73 37.70 -49.93
N GLY A 186 4.53 38.66 -49.03
CA GLY A 186 3.93 39.96 -49.36
C GLY A 186 4.99 41.02 -49.69
N LEU A 187 4.95 41.52 -50.92
CA LEU A 187 5.62 42.74 -51.41
C LEU A 187 5.18 43.99 -50.61
N PRO A 188 5.93 45.11 -50.65
CA PRO A 188 5.71 46.20 -49.72
C PRO A 188 4.90 47.39 -50.30
N VAL A 189 4.23 48.05 -49.35
CA VAL A 189 3.81 49.47 -49.21
C VAL A 189 2.60 50.03 -49.98
N ALA A 190 1.60 50.44 -49.20
CA ALA A 190 0.98 51.78 -49.11
C ALA A 190 -0.08 51.67 -47.98
N GLY A 191 -0.06 52.42 -46.89
CA GLY A 191 -0.14 53.87 -46.80
C GLY A 191 -1.50 54.23 -46.15
N VAL A 192 -1.47 55.20 -45.22
CA VAL A 192 -2.62 55.93 -44.62
C VAL A 192 -3.21 55.37 -43.31
N GLY A 193 -3.30 56.26 -42.30
CA GLY A 193 -4.48 56.31 -41.44
C GLY A 193 -4.24 56.21 -39.93
N HIS A 194 -3.87 57.31 -39.30
CA HIS A 194 -3.96 57.56 -37.86
C HIS A 194 -5.42 57.63 -37.39
N LEU A 195 -5.76 57.06 -36.21
CA LEU A 195 -6.46 57.72 -35.07
C LEU A 195 -6.91 56.68 -33.99
N PRO A 196 -7.16 57.13 -32.73
CA PRO A 196 -6.91 56.33 -31.53
C PRO A 196 -8.17 55.95 -30.71
N GLY A 197 -7.95 55.02 -29.77
CA GLY A 197 -8.56 55.04 -28.44
C GLY A 197 -9.92 54.37 -28.28
N ARG A 198 -10.00 53.42 -27.35
CA ARG A 198 -10.96 53.48 -26.24
C ARG A 198 -10.65 52.42 -25.17
N ASP A 199 -10.42 52.97 -23.99
CA ASP A 199 -10.29 52.36 -22.68
C ASP A 199 -11.67 51.93 -22.15
N ARG A 200 -11.79 50.73 -21.56
CA ARG A 200 -12.89 50.35 -20.63
C ARG A 200 -12.49 49.24 -19.67
N ALA A 201 -11.91 49.65 -18.55
CA ALA A 201 -12.42 49.47 -17.18
C ALA A 201 -13.27 48.22 -16.81
N ARG A 202 -12.76 47.57 -15.73
CA ARG A 202 -13.43 47.10 -14.49
C ARG A 202 -14.26 45.81 -14.49
N GLY A 203 -13.98 44.98 -13.48
CA GLY A 203 -14.99 44.12 -12.86
C GLY A 203 -14.48 42.93 -12.04
N ARG A 204 -13.81 43.15 -10.90
CA ARG A 204 -13.63 42.11 -9.87
C ARG A 204 -14.95 41.89 -9.12
N ARG A 205 -15.39 40.64 -8.95
CA ARG A 205 -16.30 40.24 -7.87
C ARG A 205 -15.88 38.88 -7.28
N THR A 206 -15.65 38.91 -5.98
CA THR A 206 -15.44 37.79 -5.06
C THR A 206 -16.77 37.39 -4.41
N ALA A 207 -17.02 36.10 -4.20
CA ALA A 207 -18.05 35.57 -3.31
C ALA A 207 -17.42 34.42 -2.49
N ARG A 208 -17.06 34.63 -1.22
CA ARG A 208 -17.83 34.47 0.04
C ARG A 208 -18.42 33.05 0.26
N ARG A 209 -17.93 32.44 1.34
CA ARG A 209 -18.19 31.10 1.91
C ARG A 209 -19.29 31.19 2.98
N PRO A 210 -20.18 30.20 3.16
CA PRO A 210 -21.18 30.19 4.24
C PRO A 210 -20.64 29.59 5.58
N PRO A 211 -21.28 29.89 6.73
CA PRO A 211 -20.75 29.66 8.09
C PRO A 211 -21.14 28.32 8.75
N ALA A 212 -20.42 28.03 9.84
CA ALA A 212 -20.50 26.84 10.71
C ALA A 212 -21.73 26.82 11.64
N VAL A 213 -22.17 25.60 11.97
CA VAL A 213 -23.26 25.29 12.92
C VAL A 213 -22.67 25.10 14.33
N GLY A 214 -23.39 25.63 15.33
CA GLY A 214 -22.90 25.95 16.66
C GLY A 214 -22.98 24.86 17.74
N GLU A 215 -22.31 25.19 18.83
CA GLU A 215 -22.21 24.48 20.11
C GLU A 215 -23.52 24.51 20.90
N GLY A 216 -23.81 23.40 21.60
CA GLY A 216 -24.80 23.30 22.67
C GLY A 216 -24.17 22.73 23.94
N ARG A 217 -24.04 23.57 24.97
CA ARG A 217 -23.88 23.20 26.39
C ARG A 217 -25.07 22.31 26.81
N GLY A 218 -25.05 21.37 27.75
CA GLY A 218 -24.18 21.03 28.87
C GLY A 218 -25.12 20.47 29.96
N LEU A 219 -24.84 19.31 30.54
CA LEU A 219 -25.48 18.84 31.78
C LEU A 219 -24.47 18.04 32.59
N ASP A 220 -24.14 18.64 33.75
CA ASP A 220 -23.43 18.09 34.90
C ASP A 220 -24.41 17.28 35.76
N ALA A 221 -24.03 16.07 36.15
CA ALA A 221 -24.45 15.44 37.41
C ALA A 221 -23.72 14.09 37.62
N GLY A 222 -23.19 13.88 38.83
CA GLY A 222 -23.27 12.55 39.46
C GLY A 222 -21.97 11.84 39.81
N ARG A 223 -21.27 12.38 40.82
CA ARG A 223 -20.24 11.72 41.63
C ARG A 223 -20.78 10.41 42.23
N GLY A 224 -20.03 9.31 42.11
CA GLY A 224 -20.39 8.00 42.68
C GLY A 224 -19.18 7.10 42.86
N ASP A 225 -18.42 7.40 43.91
CA ASP A 225 -17.30 6.63 44.48
C ASP A 225 -17.82 5.32 45.12
N ARG A 226 -17.11 4.18 44.97
CA ARG A 226 -16.98 3.05 45.94
C ARG A 226 -16.20 1.84 45.37
N PRO A 227 -15.63 0.96 46.24
CA PRO A 227 -14.23 0.57 46.17
C PRO A 227 -13.97 -0.90 45.83
N ALA A 228 -12.67 -1.19 45.69
CA ALA A 228 -12.06 -2.50 45.52
C ALA A 228 -12.38 -3.51 46.64
N ARG A 229 -12.61 -4.76 46.22
CA ARG A 229 -12.23 -5.99 46.91
C ARG A 229 -11.74 -6.99 45.87
#